data_AF-A0A956Y105-F1
#
_entry.id   AF-A0A956Y105-F1
#
_cell.length_a   1.000
_cell.length_b   1.000
_cell.length_c   1.000
_cell.angle_alpha   90.00
_cell.angle_beta   90.00
_cell.angle_gamma   90.00
#
_symmetry.space_group_name_H-M   'P 1'
#
loop_
_entity.id
_entity.type
_entity.pdbx_description
1 polymer ?
#
loop_
_entity_poly.entity_id
_entity_poly.type
_entity_poly.pdbx_seq_one_letter_code
_entity_poly.pdbx_strand_id
1 'polypeptide(L)'
;YYRGGFWGHGGQTLGTESDPGYNPAEDTIIVVWSNVDYAYTGAGVFHVGNVLGLTRSWHDVYHEIAYNTSPLPKLYGVELVASDMTAAGEETITFEEGANYSITLIDDSTMSIQADCNTVTASYTTDYLNTMSIELGASTRAACPEGSHADAFLSTLENVTGVAAFKFGEFTSVSLATANGSSITLGASE
;
A
#
# COMPACT_ATOMS: atom_id res chain seq x y z
N TYR A 1 12.74 -1.81 -20.97
CA TYR A 1 13.16 -0.78 -20.01
C TYR A 1 14.52 -1.18 -19.41
N TYR A 2 15.41 -0.23 -19.07
CA TYR A 2 16.69 -0.51 -18.38
C TYR A 2 16.47 -0.36 -16.87
N ARG A 3 16.66 -1.43 -16.11
CA ARG A 3 16.46 -1.48 -14.66
C ARG A 3 17.44 -2.45 -14.01
N GLY A 4 18.01 -2.11 -12.85
CA GLY A 4 18.91 -3.01 -12.11
C GLY A 4 20.12 -3.59 -12.88
N GLY A 5 20.54 -2.97 -13.99
CA GLY A 5 21.59 -3.51 -14.86
C GLY A 5 21.09 -4.35 -16.04
N PHE A 6 19.78 -4.60 -16.18
CA PHE A 6 19.19 -5.45 -17.22
C PHE A 6 18.30 -4.66 -18.21
N TRP A 7 18.33 -5.03 -19.50
CA TRP A 7 17.41 -4.58 -20.56
C TRP A 7 16.36 -5.65 -20.89
N GLY A 8 15.08 -5.31 -20.80
CA GLY A 8 14.01 -6.28 -21.07
C GLY A 8 12.68 -5.70 -21.55
N HIS A 9 11.83 -6.56 -22.11
CA HIS A 9 10.43 -6.31 -22.43
C HIS A 9 9.61 -7.58 -22.17
N GLY A 10 8.39 -7.45 -21.65
CA GLY A 10 7.48 -8.59 -21.49
C GLY A 10 6.81 -8.99 -22.80
N GLY A 11 6.55 -10.28 -22.95
CA GLY A 11 5.71 -10.84 -24.01
C GLY A 11 4.69 -11.79 -23.41
N GLN A 12 3.41 -11.60 -23.73
CA GLN A 12 2.32 -12.43 -23.25
C GLN A 12 1.77 -13.31 -24.38
N THR A 13 1.61 -14.61 -24.09
CA THR A 13 0.78 -15.54 -24.85
C THR A 13 -0.26 -16.12 -23.90
N LEU A 14 -1.45 -16.52 -24.36
CA LEU A 14 -2.50 -17.06 -23.49
C LEU A 14 -1.96 -18.19 -22.58
N GLY A 15 -1.99 -17.96 -21.26
CA GLY A 15 -1.51 -18.89 -20.24
C GLY A 15 0.01 -18.95 -20.06
N THR A 16 0.78 -18.06 -20.67
CA THR A 16 2.24 -17.99 -20.50
C THR A 16 2.75 -16.57 -20.63
N GLU A 17 3.46 -16.11 -19.61
CA GLU A 17 4.21 -14.85 -19.65
C GLU A 17 5.71 -15.16 -19.72
N SER A 18 6.44 -14.38 -20.52
CA SER A 18 7.89 -14.46 -20.60
C SER A 18 8.52 -13.07 -20.50
N ASP A 19 9.57 -12.96 -19.70
CA ASP A 19 10.37 -11.76 -19.54
C ASP A 19 11.86 -12.07 -19.74
N PRO A 20 12.46 -11.66 -20.88
CA PRO A 20 13.90 -11.59 -21.04
C PRO A 20 14.48 -10.34 -20.37
N GLY A 21 15.61 -10.49 -19.69
CA GLY A 21 16.49 -9.42 -19.24
C GLY A 21 17.92 -9.63 -19.70
N TYR A 22 18.57 -8.59 -20.21
CA TYR A 22 19.97 -8.61 -20.64
C TYR A 22 20.86 -7.70 -19.78
N ASN A 23 21.85 -8.27 -19.09
CA ASN A 23 22.90 -7.52 -18.39
C ASN A 23 24.12 -7.32 -19.31
N PRO A 24 24.40 -6.08 -19.75
CA PRO A 24 25.51 -5.79 -20.66
C PRO A 24 26.88 -5.76 -19.97
N ALA A 25 26.95 -5.62 -18.65
CA ALA A 25 28.21 -5.60 -17.92
C ALA A 25 28.86 -6.99 -17.87
N GLU A 26 28.02 -8.03 -17.78
CA GLU A 26 28.42 -9.44 -17.65
C GLU A 26 28.05 -10.26 -18.89
N ASP A 27 27.63 -9.59 -19.97
CA ASP A 27 27.12 -10.18 -21.22
C ASP A 27 26.17 -11.38 -21.01
N THR A 28 25.22 -11.22 -20.08
CA THR A 28 24.36 -12.31 -19.61
C THR A 28 22.90 -12.03 -19.92
N ILE A 29 22.19 -13.04 -20.45
CA ILE A 29 20.73 -12.99 -20.65
C ILE A 29 20.05 -13.95 -19.68
N ILE A 30 19.05 -13.43 -18.95
CA ILE A 30 18.14 -14.21 -18.11
C ILE A 30 16.77 -14.19 -18.79
N VAL A 31 16.13 -15.34 -18.92
CA VAL A 31 14.76 -15.43 -19.41
C VAL A 31 13.92 -16.16 -18.38
N VAL A 32 12.87 -15.50 -17.88
CA VAL A 32 11.92 -16.08 -16.93
C VAL A 32 10.60 -16.34 -17.63
N TRP A 33 9.98 -17.46 -17.27
CA TRP A 33 8.71 -17.92 -17.81
C TRP A 33 7.79 -18.25 -16.65
N SER A 34 6.52 -17.87 -16.72
CA SER A 34 5.50 -18.32 -15.78
C SER A 34 4.22 -18.71 -16.51
N ASN A 35 3.46 -19.60 -15.88
CA ASN A 35 2.16 -20.07 -16.36
C ASN A 35 0.99 -19.36 -15.65
N VAL A 36 1.22 -18.15 -15.14
CA VAL A 36 0.19 -17.32 -14.52
C VAL A 36 -0.21 -16.18 -15.46
N ASP A 37 -1.44 -15.70 -15.32
CA ASP A 37 -2.01 -14.56 -16.05
C ASP A 37 -1.66 -13.19 -15.42
N TYR A 38 -0.91 -13.18 -14.32
CA TYR A 38 -0.48 -11.98 -13.60
C TYR A 38 0.98 -11.65 -13.84
N ALA A 39 1.23 -10.38 -14.19
CA ALA A 39 2.49 -9.79 -14.64
C ALA A 39 3.63 -9.76 -13.59
N TYR A 40 4.09 -10.93 -13.13
CA TYR A 40 5.15 -11.05 -12.13
C TYR A 40 6.48 -11.60 -12.69
N THR A 41 6.56 -11.98 -13.96
CA THR A 41 7.80 -12.58 -14.52
C THR A 41 8.98 -11.61 -14.51
N GLY A 42 8.73 -10.30 -14.60
CA GLY A 42 9.76 -9.27 -14.53
C GLY A 42 10.52 -9.27 -13.20
N ALA A 43 9.84 -9.58 -12.09
CA ALA A 43 10.46 -9.75 -10.78
C ALA A 43 11.42 -10.95 -10.73
N GLY A 44 11.10 -12.01 -11.48
CA GLY A 44 11.92 -13.21 -11.55
C GLY A 44 13.30 -12.95 -12.18
N VAL A 45 13.37 -12.12 -13.22
CA VAL A 45 14.65 -11.75 -13.88
C VAL A 45 15.61 -11.13 -12.86
N PHE A 46 15.11 -10.23 -12.03
CA PHE A 46 15.88 -9.54 -10.99
C PHE A 46 16.24 -10.46 -9.82
N HIS A 47 15.34 -11.36 -9.42
CA HIS A 47 15.62 -12.36 -8.39
C HIS A 47 16.74 -13.32 -8.80
N VAL A 48 16.64 -13.89 -10.00
CA VAL A 48 17.68 -14.76 -10.56
C VAL A 48 18.99 -13.98 -10.74
N GLY A 49 18.92 -12.74 -11.23
CA GLY A 49 20.10 -11.87 -11.35
C GLY A 49 20.80 -11.64 -10.00
N ASN A 50 20.06 -11.50 -8.90
CA ASN A 50 20.65 -11.34 -7.57
C ASN A 50 21.30 -12.62 -7.04
N VAL A 51 20.62 -13.77 -7.19
CA VAL A 51 21.19 -15.08 -6.81
C VAL A 51 22.51 -15.33 -7.54
N LEU A 52 22.62 -14.87 -8.78
CA LEU A 52 23.82 -14.99 -9.61
C LEU A 52 24.87 -13.89 -9.33
N GLY A 53 24.61 -12.94 -8.43
CA GLY A 53 25.51 -11.83 -8.13
C GLY A 53 25.62 -10.79 -9.25
N LEU A 54 24.66 -10.77 -10.18
CA LEU A 54 24.64 -9.91 -11.38
C LEU A 54 23.89 -8.59 -11.15
N THR A 55 23.29 -8.41 -9.97
CA THR A 55 22.59 -7.19 -9.56
C THR A 55 23.20 -6.62 -8.28
N ARG A 56 22.88 -5.37 -7.96
CA ARG A 56 23.20 -4.72 -6.67
C ARG A 56 22.53 -5.45 -5.48
N SER A 57 22.70 -4.95 -4.26
CA SER A 57 22.23 -5.62 -3.04
C SER A 57 20.76 -6.07 -3.15
N TRP A 58 20.42 -7.20 -2.52
CA TRP A 58 19.05 -7.74 -2.55
C TRP A 58 18.00 -6.71 -2.12
N HIS A 59 18.38 -5.83 -1.18
CA HIS A 59 17.56 -4.72 -0.71
C HIS A 59 17.22 -3.74 -1.85
N ASP A 60 18.21 -3.27 -2.62
CA ASP A 60 17.98 -2.28 -3.69
C ASP A 60 17.26 -2.88 -4.92
N VAL A 61 17.43 -4.18 -5.14
CA VAL A 61 16.73 -4.93 -6.19
C VAL A 61 15.27 -5.13 -5.81
N TYR A 62 15.00 -5.52 -4.56
CA TYR A 62 13.65 -5.66 -4.05
C TYR A 62 12.93 -4.33 -3.99
N HIS A 63 13.60 -3.24 -3.59
CA HIS A 63 13.04 -1.88 -3.72
C HIS A 63 12.66 -1.54 -5.17
N GLU A 64 13.43 -1.88 -6.20
CA GLU A 64 13.09 -1.52 -7.58
C GLU A 64 11.96 -2.38 -8.18
N ILE A 65 11.91 -3.67 -7.80
CA ILE A 65 10.80 -4.58 -8.11
C ILE A 65 9.54 -4.10 -7.40
N ALA A 66 9.64 -3.85 -6.09
CA ALA A 66 8.49 -3.69 -5.21
C ALA A 66 7.98 -2.25 -5.10
N TYR A 67 8.79 -1.23 -5.41
CA TYR A 67 8.34 0.17 -5.51
C TYR A 67 7.43 0.41 -6.73
N ASN A 68 7.53 -0.43 -7.78
CA ASN A 68 6.54 -0.45 -8.87
C ASN A 68 5.37 -1.40 -8.61
N THR A 69 5.39 -2.14 -7.49
CA THR A 69 4.29 -2.98 -7.02
C THR A 69 3.86 -2.62 -5.61
N SER A 70 4.11 -1.38 -5.14
CA SER A 70 3.53 -0.93 -3.87
C SER A 70 2.02 -1.10 -4.06
N PRO A 71 1.36 -1.98 -3.29
CA PRO A 71 -0.01 -2.35 -3.58
C PRO A 71 -0.98 -1.29 -3.07
N LEU A 72 -0.49 -0.23 -2.40
CA LEU A 72 -1.24 1.00 -2.35
C LEU A 72 -1.29 1.53 -3.78
N PRO A 73 -2.46 1.52 -4.44
CA PRO A 73 -2.63 2.32 -5.64
C PRO A 73 -2.16 3.74 -5.30
N LYS A 74 -1.74 4.52 -6.29
CA LYS A 74 -1.52 5.95 -6.06
C LYS A 74 -2.88 6.59 -5.73
N LEU A 75 -3.28 6.53 -4.47
CA LEU A 75 -4.54 7.02 -3.91
C LEU A 75 -4.43 8.49 -3.51
N TYR A 76 -3.47 9.21 -4.09
CA TYR A 76 -3.31 10.64 -3.83
C TYR A 76 -4.55 11.39 -4.26
N GLY A 77 -5.10 12.19 -3.35
CA GLY A 77 -6.32 12.97 -3.56
C GLY A 77 -7.60 12.14 -3.55
N VAL A 78 -7.55 10.84 -3.25
CA VAL A 78 -8.75 10.01 -3.04
C VAL A 78 -9.12 10.04 -1.56
N GLU A 79 -10.35 10.43 -1.26
CA GLU A 79 -10.90 10.33 0.08
C GLU A 79 -11.38 8.90 0.33
N LEU A 80 -10.76 8.23 1.31
CA LEU A 80 -11.13 6.90 1.76
C LEU A 80 -11.97 7.05 3.03
N VAL A 81 -13.23 6.63 2.96
CA VAL A 81 -14.18 6.72 4.09
C VAL A 81 -14.17 5.41 4.86
N ALA A 82 -14.09 5.48 6.19
CA ALA A 82 -14.08 4.30 7.05
C ALA A 82 -15.46 3.60 7.00
N SER A 83 -15.46 2.29 6.76
CA SER A 83 -16.65 1.44 6.87
C SER A 83 -16.69 0.70 8.19
N ASP A 84 -15.53 0.26 8.69
CA ASP A 84 -15.45 -0.57 9.89
C ASP A 84 -14.19 -0.25 10.70
N MET A 85 -14.30 -0.36 12.02
CA MET A 85 -13.17 -0.35 12.94
C MET A 85 -13.35 -1.44 13.99
N THR A 86 -12.30 -2.22 14.22
CA THR A 86 -12.28 -3.25 15.27
C THR A 86 -11.13 -2.93 16.20
N ALA A 87 -11.41 -2.61 17.46
CA ALA A 87 -10.38 -2.55 18.49
C ALA A 87 -10.06 -3.97 19.00
N ALA A 88 -8.81 -4.20 19.40
CA ALA A 88 -8.34 -5.52 19.81
C ALA A 88 -9.18 -6.09 20.98
N GLY A 89 -9.87 -7.21 20.72
CA GLY A 89 -10.71 -7.89 21.72
C GLY A 89 -12.08 -7.25 21.94
N GLU A 90 -12.45 -6.24 21.14
CA GLU A 90 -13.76 -5.60 21.16
C GLU A 90 -14.61 -6.00 19.95
N GLU A 91 -15.90 -5.64 19.99
CA GLU A 91 -16.78 -5.81 18.84
C GLU A 91 -16.45 -4.80 17.73
N THR A 92 -16.71 -5.19 16.49
CA THR A 92 -16.55 -4.30 15.34
C THR A 92 -17.58 -3.18 15.38
N ILE A 93 -17.10 -1.95 15.24
CA ILE A 93 -17.90 -0.77 14.97
C ILE A 93 -18.04 -0.66 13.46
N THR A 94 -19.28 -0.68 12.96
CA THR A 94 -19.59 -0.37 11.56
C THR A 94 -20.08 1.07 11.47
N PHE A 95 -19.47 1.83 10.58
CA PHE A 95 -19.84 3.21 10.30
C PHE A 95 -20.91 3.24 9.21
N GLU A 96 -21.92 4.08 9.42
CA GLU A 96 -22.96 4.32 8.42
C GLU A 96 -22.40 5.08 7.20
N GLU A 97 -23.05 4.91 6.05
CA GLU A 97 -22.70 5.66 4.85
C GLU A 97 -22.81 7.17 5.09
N GLY A 98 -21.72 7.92 4.80
CA GLY A 98 -21.62 9.34 5.09
C GLY A 98 -21.15 9.68 6.51
N ALA A 99 -20.67 8.70 7.28
CA ALA A 99 -19.98 8.99 8.53
C ALA A 99 -18.73 9.86 8.31
N ASN A 100 -18.48 10.81 9.22
CA ASN A 100 -17.37 11.75 9.13
C ASN A 100 -16.04 11.11 9.59
N TYR A 101 -15.68 9.93 9.07
CA TYR A 101 -14.42 9.27 9.36
C TYR A 101 -13.74 8.95 8.03
N SER A 102 -12.67 9.67 7.70
CA SER A 102 -11.99 9.49 6.43
C SER A 102 -10.51 9.82 6.52
N ILE A 103 -9.75 9.30 5.57
CA ILE A 103 -8.36 9.70 5.33
C ILE A 103 -8.20 10.10 3.87
N THR A 104 -7.33 11.06 3.61
CA THR A 104 -6.93 11.46 2.25
C THR A 104 -5.42 11.54 2.22
N LEU A 105 -4.78 10.72 1.39
CA LEU A 105 -3.34 10.84 1.12
C LEU A 105 -3.14 12.06 0.21
N ILE A 106 -2.42 13.07 0.68
CA ILE A 106 -2.20 14.33 -0.06
C ILE A 106 -1.02 14.16 -1.02
N ASP A 107 0.08 13.62 -0.51
CA ASP A 107 1.31 13.30 -1.24
C ASP A 107 2.01 12.08 -0.61
N ASP A 108 3.23 11.76 -1.06
CA ASP A 108 4.02 10.60 -0.60
C ASP A 108 4.28 10.56 0.93
N SER A 109 4.06 11.65 1.65
CA SER A 109 4.45 11.80 3.05
C SER A 109 3.40 12.43 3.95
N THR A 110 2.32 12.97 3.39
CA THR A 110 1.31 13.73 4.14
C THR A 110 -0.10 13.25 3.85
N MET A 111 -0.94 13.27 4.89
CA MET A 111 -2.35 12.95 4.80
C MET A 111 -3.20 13.91 5.64
N SER A 112 -4.47 14.03 5.26
CA SER A 112 -5.52 14.65 6.05
C SER A 112 -6.44 13.56 6.59
N ILE A 113 -6.91 13.73 7.82
CA ILE A 113 -7.80 12.80 8.51
C ILE A 113 -9.03 13.59 8.98
N GLN A 114 -10.22 13.08 8.68
CA GLN A 114 -11.46 13.48 9.32
C GLN A 114 -11.78 12.44 10.40
N ALA A 115 -11.89 12.89 11.65
CA ALA A 115 -12.24 12.08 12.81
C ALA A 115 -13.46 12.69 13.50
N ASP A 116 -14.63 12.31 13.02
CA ASP A 116 -15.93 12.89 13.33
C ASP A 116 -15.98 14.41 13.13
N CYS A 117 -15.89 15.20 14.20
CA CYS A 117 -15.91 16.66 14.16
C CYS A 117 -14.50 17.28 14.03
N ASN A 118 -13.45 16.46 14.19
CA ASN A 118 -12.07 16.92 14.19
C ASN A 118 -11.39 16.66 12.85
N THR A 119 -10.60 17.62 12.38
CA THR A 119 -9.67 17.40 11.28
C THR A 119 -8.25 17.34 11.84
N VAL A 120 -7.44 16.43 11.29
CA VAL A 120 -6.06 16.20 11.71
C VAL A 120 -5.17 16.13 10.47
N THR A 121 -4.09 16.90 10.48
CA THR A 121 -2.99 16.69 9.52
C THR A 121 -2.05 15.63 10.08
N ALA A 122 -1.60 14.69 9.27
CA ALA A 122 -0.63 13.68 9.70
C ALA A 122 0.44 13.46 8.64
N SER A 123 1.61 13.00 9.06
CA SER A 123 2.62 12.43 8.17
C SER A 123 2.52 10.91 8.19
N TYR A 124 2.92 10.29 7.09
CA TYR A 124 2.95 8.84 7.02
C TYR A 124 4.16 8.35 6.23
N THR A 125 4.57 7.12 6.52
CA THR A 125 5.53 6.38 5.71
C THR A 125 4.93 5.03 5.37
N THR A 126 5.14 4.59 4.13
CA THR A 126 4.80 3.23 3.70
C THR A 126 6.01 2.58 3.07
N ASP A 127 6.08 1.26 3.16
CA ASP A 127 7.10 0.49 2.48
C ASP A 127 6.50 -0.55 1.53
N TYR A 128 7.39 -1.30 0.90
CA TYR A 128 7.04 -2.37 -0.03
C TYR A 128 6.58 -3.67 0.67
N LEU A 129 6.74 -3.78 1.99
CA LEU A 129 6.30 -4.91 2.81
C LEU A 129 4.88 -4.71 3.32
N ASN A 130 4.15 -3.73 2.79
CA ASN A 130 2.80 -3.39 3.25
C ASN A 130 2.79 -2.93 4.70
N THR A 131 3.88 -2.28 5.13
CA THR A 131 3.88 -1.56 6.40
C THR A 131 3.47 -0.11 6.18
N MET A 132 2.83 0.45 7.19
CA MET A 132 2.51 1.86 7.27
C MET A 132 2.77 2.32 8.69
N SER A 133 3.33 3.51 8.83
CA SER A 133 3.40 4.23 10.10
C SER A 133 2.80 5.62 9.89
N ILE A 134 2.01 6.08 10.85
CA ILE A 134 1.29 7.35 10.81
C ILE A 134 1.69 8.14 12.05
N GLU A 135 2.13 9.38 11.85
CA GLU A 135 2.40 10.34 12.91
C GLU A 135 1.35 11.45 12.87
N LEU A 136 0.51 11.53 13.91
CA LEU A 136 -0.52 12.55 14.02
C LEU A 136 0.08 13.92 14.29
N GLY A 137 -0.38 14.93 13.56
CA GLY A 137 0.04 16.32 13.68
C GLY A 137 -1.04 17.22 14.30
N ALA A 138 -1.18 18.43 13.75
CA ALA A 138 -2.13 19.41 14.27
C ALA A 138 -3.59 18.94 14.11
N SER A 139 -4.41 19.22 15.13
CA SER A 139 -5.84 18.89 15.19
C SER A 139 -6.67 20.13 15.56
N THR A 140 -7.93 20.19 15.10
CA THR A 140 -8.88 21.25 15.48
C THR A 140 -9.35 21.17 16.94
N ARG A 141 -9.19 20.02 17.61
CA ARG A 141 -9.50 19.79 19.05
C ARG A 141 -10.90 20.23 19.48
N ALA A 142 -11.89 20.08 18.61
CA ALA A 142 -13.29 20.23 18.92
C ALA A 142 -13.78 19.09 19.84
N ALA A 143 -14.72 19.41 20.72
CA ALA A 143 -15.43 18.41 21.52
C ALA A 143 -16.51 17.77 20.64
N CYS A 144 -16.28 16.52 20.20
CA CYS A 144 -17.25 15.83 19.36
C CYS A 144 -18.51 15.41 20.13
N PRO A 145 -19.64 15.23 19.44
CA PRO A 145 -20.90 14.81 20.07
C PRO A 145 -20.78 13.50 20.85
N GLU A 146 -21.73 13.25 21.74
CA GLU A 146 -21.85 11.94 22.40
C GLU A 146 -21.99 10.82 21.37
N GLY A 147 -21.32 9.69 21.61
CA GLY A 147 -21.26 8.56 20.67
C GLY A 147 -20.18 8.68 19.60
N SER A 148 -19.38 9.76 19.61
CA SER A 148 -18.20 9.86 18.75
C SER A 148 -17.15 8.80 19.07
N HIS A 149 -16.54 8.26 18.02
CA HIS A 149 -15.42 7.32 18.07
C HIS A 149 -14.10 8.00 17.66
N ALA A 150 -14.04 9.33 17.63
CA ALA A 150 -12.86 10.08 17.17
C ALA A 150 -11.56 9.69 17.89
N ASP A 151 -11.59 9.56 19.22
CA ASP A 151 -10.40 9.20 20.00
C ASP A 151 -9.91 7.78 19.68
N ALA A 152 -10.85 6.81 19.58
CA ALA A 152 -10.52 5.43 19.23
C ALA A 152 -9.99 5.29 17.80
N PHE A 153 -10.58 6.05 16.85
CA PHE A 153 -10.13 6.09 15.47
C PHE A 153 -8.72 6.65 15.35
N LEU A 154 -8.44 7.81 15.94
CA LEU A 154 -7.11 8.41 15.95
C LEU A 154 -6.08 7.55 16.67
N SER A 155 -6.43 6.97 17.83
CA SER A 155 -5.55 6.06 18.56
C SER A 155 -5.22 4.81 17.74
N THR A 156 -6.15 4.30 16.95
CA THR A 156 -5.89 3.14 16.09
C THR A 156 -4.95 3.52 14.94
N LEU A 157 -5.17 4.68 14.32
CA LEU A 157 -4.30 5.21 13.24
C LEU A 157 -2.85 5.41 13.70
N GLU A 158 -2.64 5.98 14.89
CA GLU A 158 -1.30 6.19 15.47
C GLU A 158 -0.52 4.88 15.69
N ASN A 159 -1.23 3.75 15.83
CA ASN A 159 -0.65 2.43 16.09
C ASN A 159 -0.64 1.52 14.86
N VAL A 160 -0.95 2.05 13.67
CA VAL A 160 -0.90 1.29 12.42
C VAL A 160 0.54 0.82 12.17
N THR A 161 0.65 -0.44 11.78
CA THR A 161 1.90 -1.09 11.38
C THR A 161 1.77 -1.80 10.04
N GLY A 162 0.55 -2.04 9.57
CA GLY A 162 0.27 -2.75 8.33
C GLY A 162 -0.82 -2.07 7.52
N VAL A 163 -0.72 -2.19 6.19
CA VAL A 163 -1.67 -1.65 5.23
C VAL A 163 -1.90 -2.63 4.09
N ALA A 164 -3.14 -2.86 3.71
CA ALA A 164 -3.49 -3.61 2.51
C ALA A 164 -4.50 -2.81 1.69
N ALA A 165 -4.34 -2.77 0.37
CA ALA A 165 -5.31 -2.14 -0.51
C ALA A 165 -5.72 -3.08 -1.64
N PHE A 166 -7.00 -3.01 -1.98
CA PHE A 166 -7.63 -3.84 -2.99
C PHE A 166 -8.47 -2.94 -3.90
N LYS A 167 -8.27 -3.05 -5.22
CA LYS A 167 -9.10 -2.35 -6.21
C LYS A 167 -9.89 -3.37 -7.02
N PHE A 168 -11.20 -3.20 -7.08
CA PHE A 168 -12.13 -4.00 -7.88
C PHE A 168 -12.96 -3.08 -8.77
N GLY A 169 -12.55 -2.93 -10.03
CA GLY A 169 -13.14 -1.96 -10.94
C GLY A 169 -12.95 -0.53 -10.42
N GLU A 170 -14.06 0.17 -10.19
CA GLU A 170 -14.13 1.53 -9.64
C GLU A 170 -14.09 1.57 -8.11
N PHE A 171 -14.23 0.42 -7.44
CA PHE A 171 -14.19 0.35 -5.99
C PHE A 171 -12.77 0.12 -5.47
N THR A 172 -12.36 0.92 -4.49
CA THR A 172 -11.12 0.72 -3.72
C THR A 172 -11.47 0.43 -2.27
N SER A 173 -10.81 -0.56 -1.67
CA SER A 173 -10.82 -0.82 -0.23
C SER A 173 -9.40 -0.79 0.31
N VAL A 174 -9.23 -0.16 1.46
CA VAL A 174 -7.96 -0.10 2.20
C VAL A 174 -8.20 -0.61 3.61
N SER A 175 -7.38 -1.56 4.07
CA SER A 175 -7.39 -2.05 5.44
C SER A 175 -6.09 -1.65 6.12
N LEU A 176 -6.21 -1.00 7.27
CA LEU A 176 -5.11 -0.64 8.16
C LEU A 176 -5.15 -1.57 9.36
N ALA A 177 -3.99 -2.10 9.75
CA ALA A 177 -3.86 -3.04 10.86
C ALA A 177 -2.76 -2.60 11.81
N THR A 178 -2.98 -2.87 13.10
CA THR A 178 -2.04 -2.61 14.18
C THR A 178 -1.46 -3.93 14.70
N ALA A 179 -0.31 -3.88 15.36
CA ALA A 179 0.34 -5.07 15.91
C ALA A 179 -0.47 -5.80 17.00
N ASN A 180 -1.40 -5.10 17.67
CA ASN A 180 -2.24 -5.66 18.72
C ASN A 180 -3.51 -6.36 18.17
N GLY A 181 -3.73 -6.33 16.86
CA GLY A 181 -4.89 -6.92 16.19
C GLY A 181 -6.06 -5.97 15.96
N SER A 182 -5.95 -4.68 16.31
CA SER A 182 -6.93 -3.67 15.92
C SER A 182 -6.82 -3.36 14.43
N SER A 183 -7.93 -3.02 13.78
CA SER A 183 -7.98 -2.69 12.36
C SER A 183 -9.01 -1.61 12.03
N ILE A 184 -8.78 -0.92 10.91
CA ILE A 184 -9.73 -0.01 10.26
C ILE A 184 -9.86 -0.44 8.80
N THR A 185 -11.08 -0.56 8.30
CA THR A 185 -11.38 -0.75 6.88
C THR A 185 -11.97 0.53 6.33
N LEU A 186 -11.43 0.99 5.21
CA LEU A 186 -11.87 2.17 4.47
C LEU A 186 -12.17 1.81 3.02
N GLY A 187 -13.01 2.61 2.38
CA GLY A 187 -13.35 2.44 0.98
C GLY A 187 -13.60 3.76 0.25
N ALA A 188 -13.51 3.69 -1.07
CA ALA A 188 -13.90 4.74 -1.99
C ALA A 188 -14.51 4.11 -3.25
N SER A 189 -15.51 4.78 -3.82
CA SER A 189 -15.97 4.54 -5.20
C SER A 189 -15.47 5.69 -6.07
N GLU A 190 -14.63 5.40 -7.06
CA GLU A 190 -14.11 6.37 -8.03
C GLU A 190 -15.01 6.49 -9.28
#